data_AF-A0BZU1-F1
#
_entry.id   AF-A0BZU1-F1
#
_cell.length_a   1.000
_cell.length_b   1.000
_cell.length_c   1.000
_cell.angle_alpha   90.00
_cell.angle_beta   90.00
_cell.angle_gamma   90.00
#
_symmetry.space_group_name_H-M   'P 1'
#
loop_
_entity.id
_entity.type
_entity.pdbx_description
1 polymer ?
#
loop_
_entity_poly.entity_id
_entity_poly.type
_entity_poly.pdbx_seq_one_letter_code
_entity_poly.pdbx_strand_id
1 'polypeptide(L)'
;MNFDDASLSSLHTYRVKTRQQLKGIQHSIQKSKRKYCHISPERKNQLISLVLDKKLRIKDAAIICNLNYSTAKTILYTLRHRPPKSAGFKQLSDNSKVKLTVRTLIKGKLMHEYDYYTYLNQS
;
A
#
# COMPACT_ATOMS: atom_id res chain seq x y z
N MET A 1 -52.44 64.70 40.28
CA MET A 1 -52.50 63.22 40.38
C MET A 1 -51.09 62.71 40.16
N ASN A 2 -50.58 62.02 41.18
CA ASN A 2 -49.22 61.52 41.26
C ASN A 2 -49.05 60.22 40.47
N PHE A 3 -47.91 60.13 39.79
CA PHE A 3 -46.99 59.00 39.64
C PHE A 3 -47.48 57.55 39.58
N ASP A 4 -46.87 56.86 38.60
CA ASP A 4 -46.56 55.43 38.53
C ASP A 4 -47.67 54.45 38.14
N ASP A 5 -47.71 54.15 36.84
CA ASP A 5 -47.97 52.77 36.39
C ASP A 5 -47.15 52.48 35.12
N ALA A 6 -45.84 52.35 35.29
CA ALA A 6 -44.95 51.82 34.27
C ALA A 6 -45.07 50.29 34.19
N SER A 7 -46.23 49.80 33.78
CA SER A 7 -46.49 48.39 33.47
C SER A 7 -46.38 48.14 31.96
N LEU A 8 -45.15 48.27 31.43
CA LEU A 8 -44.77 47.69 30.13
C LEU A 8 -43.66 46.66 30.33
N SER A 9 -44.01 45.61 31.07
CA SER A 9 -43.30 44.34 31.08
C SER A 9 -43.55 43.60 29.77
N SER A 10 -42.60 43.71 28.83
CA SER A 10 -42.08 42.60 28.02
C SER A 10 -41.31 43.18 26.84
N LEU A 11 -40.09 43.62 27.12
CA LEU A 11 -39.10 43.91 26.10
C LEU A 11 -38.70 42.58 25.42
N HIS A 12 -39.54 42.06 24.52
CA HIS A 12 -39.18 40.93 23.65
C HIS A 12 -38.22 41.45 22.57
N THR A 13 -36.99 41.73 22.98
CA THR A 13 -35.89 41.93 22.05
C THR A 13 -35.66 40.58 21.36
N TYR A 14 -36.04 40.50 20.08
CA TYR A 14 -35.53 39.48 19.19
C TYR A 14 -34.01 39.62 19.18
N ARG A 15 -33.33 38.87 20.04
CA ARG A 15 -31.88 38.81 20.09
C ARG A 15 -31.41 38.16 18.79
N VAL A 16 -31.19 38.98 17.76
CA VAL A 16 -30.53 38.57 16.52
C VAL A 16 -29.17 38.03 16.93
N LYS A 17 -29.04 36.71 16.94
CA LYS A 17 -27.79 36.04 17.29
C LYS A 17 -26.75 36.49 16.27
N THR A 18 -25.75 37.24 16.72
CA THR A 18 -24.64 37.67 15.87
C THR A 18 -23.91 36.44 15.34
N ARG A 19 -23.33 36.53 14.14
CA ARG A 19 -22.62 35.45 13.42
C ARG A 19 -21.53 34.73 14.24
N GLN A 20 -21.11 35.32 15.37
CA GLN A 20 -20.18 34.71 16.33
C GLN A 20 -20.82 33.65 17.24
N GLN A 21 -22.13 33.68 17.50
CA GLN A 21 -22.83 32.66 18.30
C GLN A 21 -23.06 31.34 17.55
N LEU A 22 -22.84 31.31 16.23
CA LEU A 22 -22.80 30.09 15.42
C LEU A 22 -21.44 29.37 15.47
N LYS A 23 -20.42 29.96 16.11
CA LYS A 23 -19.10 29.33 16.28
C LYS A 23 -19.06 28.24 17.36
N GLY A 24 -20.17 28.00 18.07
CA GLY A 24 -20.23 27.09 19.21
C GLY A 24 -20.64 25.64 18.90
N ILE A 25 -20.97 25.29 17.66
CA ILE A 25 -21.39 23.92 17.29
C ILE A 25 -20.57 23.46 16.08
N GLN A 26 -19.26 23.29 16.24
CA GLN A 26 -18.40 22.69 15.21
C GLN A 26 -17.43 21.64 15.74
N HIS A 27 -17.84 20.84 16.72
CA HIS A 27 -17.07 19.66 17.10
C HIS A 27 -18.09 18.55 17.39
N SER A 28 -18.47 17.71 16.44
CA SER A 28 -17.63 16.60 15.99
C SER A 28 -18.16 16.00 14.68
N ILE A 29 -17.92 16.63 13.53
CA ILE A 29 -17.95 15.85 12.28
C ILE A 29 -16.70 14.97 12.33
N GLN A 30 -16.83 13.80 12.94
CA GLN A 30 -15.80 12.77 12.96
C GLN A 30 -15.62 12.35 11.49
N LYS A 31 -14.70 13.01 10.80
CA LYS A 31 -14.43 12.75 9.38
C LYS A 31 -14.10 11.26 9.28
N SER A 32 -14.95 10.52 8.56
CA SER A 32 -14.74 9.11 8.28
C SER A 32 -13.29 8.89 7.83
N LYS A 33 -12.54 8.08 8.58
CA LYS A 33 -11.16 7.73 8.20
C LYS A 33 -11.24 7.03 6.84
N ARG A 34 -10.36 7.42 5.91
CA ARG A 34 -10.26 6.76 4.59
C ARG A 34 -10.03 5.26 4.81
N LYS A 35 -10.94 4.44 4.31
CA LYS A 35 -10.76 2.98 4.25
C LYS A 35 -9.82 2.68 3.08
N TYR A 36 -8.60 2.27 3.39
CA TYR A 36 -7.66 1.81 2.38
C TYR A 36 -7.96 0.35 2.05
N CYS A 37 -8.25 0.04 0.79
CA CYS A 37 -8.35 -1.35 0.34
C CYS A 37 -6.96 -1.90 0.06
N HIS A 38 -6.67 -3.07 0.62
CA HIS A 38 -5.51 -3.86 0.21
C HIS A 38 -5.77 -4.47 -1.17
N ILE A 39 -4.79 -4.31 -2.07
CA ILE A 39 -4.83 -4.87 -3.42
C ILE A 39 -4.10 -6.21 -3.37
N SER A 40 -4.76 -7.26 -3.86
CA SER A 40 -4.17 -8.60 -3.90
C SER A 40 -2.88 -8.62 -4.73
N PRO A 41 -1.90 -9.46 -4.37
CA PRO A 41 -0.64 -9.58 -5.10
C PRO A 41 -0.85 -10.01 -6.56
N GLU A 42 -1.85 -10.86 -6.81
CA GLU A 42 -2.24 -11.31 -8.16
C GLU A 42 -2.61 -10.13 -9.06
N ARG A 43 -3.47 -9.22 -8.58
CA ARG A 43 -3.86 -8.02 -9.34
C ARG A 43 -2.68 -7.09 -9.59
N LYS A 44 -1.76 -6.97 -8.63
CA LYS A 44 -0.53 -6.19 -8.83
C LYS A 44 0.32 -6.79 -9.95
N ASN A 45 0.52 -8.10 -9.92
CA ASN A 45 1.30 -8.80 -10.94
C ASN A 45 0.64 -8.71 -12.32
N GLN A 46 -0.70 -8.83 -12.38
CA GLN A 46 -1.47 -8.64 -13.61
C GLN A 46 -1.29 -7.22 -14.18
N LEU A 47 -1.41 -6.19 -13.35
CA LEU A 47 -1.17 -4.81 -13.79
C LEU A 47 0.24 -4.63 -14.35
N ILE A 48 1.24 -5.20 -13.68
CA ILE A 48 2.64 -5.12 -14.07
C ILE A 48 2.87 -5.81 -15.42
N SER A 49 2.33 -7.01 -15.63
CA SER A 49 2.50 -7.73 -16.90
C SER A 49 1.80 -7.03 -18.07
N LEU A 50 0.62 -6.45 -17.85
CA LEU A 50 -0.06 -5.66 -18.88
C LEU A 50 0.77 -4.44 -19.32
N VAL A 51 1.41 -3.75 -18.38
CA VAL A 51 2.14 -2.51 -18.68
C VAL A 51 3.56 -2.78 -19.19
N LEU A 52 4.28 -3.74 -18.60
CA LEU A 52 5.68 -4.01 -18.96
C LEU A 52 5.79 -5.00 -20.12
N ASP A 53 5.04 -6.10 -20.09
CA ASP A 53 5.17 -7.15 -21.10
C ASP A 53 4.35 -6.81 -22.35
N LYS A 54 3.08 -6.39 -22.16
CA LYS A 54 2.17 -6.05 -23.26
C LYS A 54 2.22 -4.58 -23.70
N LYS A 55 3.05 -3.75 -23.05
CA LYS A 55 3.24 -2.31 -23.36
C LYS A 55 1.94 -1.49 -23.41
N LEU A 56 0.92 -1.88 -22.65
CA LEU A 56 -0.34 -1.14 -22.58
C LEU A 56 -0.17 0.19 -21.84
N ARG A 57 -0.96 1.19 -22.23
CA ARG A 57 -1.05 2.44 -21.46
C ARG A 57 -1.58 2.13 -20.06
N ILE A 58 -1.03 2.82 -19.07
CA ILE A 58 -1.38 2.62 -17.65
C ILE A 58 -2.88 2.82 -17.41
N LYS A 59 -3.52 3.76 -18.13
CA LYS A 59 -4.96 4.00 -18.04
C LYS A 59 -5.77 2.76 -18.45
N ASP A 60 -5.42 2.14 -19.56
CA ASP A 60 -6.14 0.98 -20.10
C ASP A 60 -5.91 -0.26 -19.24
N ALA A 61 -4.67 -0.48 -18.80
CA ALA A 61 -4.34 -1.57 -17.87
C ALA A 61 -5.06 -1.42 -16.51
N ALA A 62 -5.24 -0.19 -16.02
CA ALA A 62 -5.97 0.07 -14.77
C ALA A 62 -7.45 -0.30 -14.89
N ILE A 63 -8.08 -0.01 -16.04
CA ILE A 63 -9.46 -0.40 -16.33
C ILE A 63 -9.60 -1.92 -16.32
N ILE A 64 -8.71 -2.64 -17.01
CA ILE A 64 -8.72 -4.11 -17.06
C ILE A 64 -8.56 -4.73 -15.67
N CYS A 65 -7.69 -4.15 -14.83
CA CYS A 65 -7.46 -4.63 -13.46
C CYS A 65 -8.49 -4.15 -12.43
N ASN A 66 -9.52 -3.38 -12.83
CA ASN A 66 -10.48 -2.75 -11.93
C ASN A 66 -9.81 -1.94 -10.81
N LEU A 67 -8.85 -1.09 -11.18
CA LEU A 67 -8.10 -0.23 -10.26
C LEU A 67 -8.22 1.24 -10.66
N ASN A 68 -8.19 2.13 -9.66
CA ASN A 68 -8.06 3.56 -9.91
C ASN A 68 -6.71 3.87 -10.56
N TYR A 69 -6.70 4.82 -11.50
CA TYR A 69 -5.48 5.24 -12.20
C TYR A 69 -4.37 5.71 -11.24
N SER A 70 -4.73 6.47 -10.19
CA SER A 70 -3.79 6.92 -9.16
C SER A 70 -3.12 5.73 -8.46
N THR A 71 -3.89 4.72 -8.10
CA THR A 71 -3.42 3.48 -7.49
C THR A 71 -2.46 2.72 -8.41
N ALA A 72 -2.83 2.56 -9.69
CA ALA A 72 -2.00 1.91 -10.69
C ALA A 72 -0.66 2.64 -10.88
N LYS A 73 -0.69 3.98 -10.95
CA LYS A 73 0.51 4.82 -11.04
C LYS A 73 1.43 4.61 -9.83
N THR A 74 0.88 4.60 -8.61
CA THR A 74 1.64 4.35 -7.39
C THR A 74 2.29 2.98 -7.40
N ILE A 75 1.57 1.92 -7.78
CA ILE A 75 2.12 0.55 -7.86
C ILE A 75 3.34 0.53 -8.80
N LEU A 76 3.21 1.09 -10.00
CA LEU A 76 4.30 1.11 -10.98
C LEU A 76 5.48 1.98 -10.54
N TYR A 77 5.20 3.12 -9.90
CA TYR A 77 6.25 3.96 -9.31
C TYR A 77 7.03 3.20 -8.23
N THR A 78 6.34 2.55 -7.30
CA THR A 78 6.99 1.76 -6.24
C THR A 78 7.78 0.58 -6.78
N LEU A 79 7.37 -0.01 -7.92
CA LEU A 79 8.12 -1.06 -8.58
C LEU A 79 9.45 -0.54 -9.14
N ARG A 80 9.42 0.60 -9.86
CA ARG A 80 10.62 1.18 -10.48
C ARG A 80 11.65 1.68 -9.48
N HIS A 81 11.19 2.21 -8.36
CA HIS A 81 12.05 2.78 -7.31
C HIS A 81 12.25 1.85 -6.12
N ARG A 82 11.87 0.57 -6.24
CA ARG A 82 12.15 -0.38 -5.18
C ARG A 82 13.67 -0.59 -5.12
N PRO A 83 14.31 -0.41 -3.96
CA PRO A 83 15.71 -0.83 -3.84
C PRO A 83 15.81 -2.30 -4.22
N PRO A 84 16.90 -2.73 -4.88
CA PRO A 84 17.12 -4.14 -5.14
C PRO A 84 16.95 -4.86 -3.81
N LYS A 85 16.10 -5.91 -3.79
CA LYS A 85 16.01 -6.75 -2.60
C LYS A 85 17.44 -7.18 -2.31
N SER A 86 17.98 -6.75 -1.17
CA SER A 86 19.28 -7.26 -0.73
C SER A 86 19.18 -8.77 -0.82
N ALA A 87 20.12 -9.38 -1.53
CA ALA A 87 20.29 -10.82 -1.52
C ALA A 87 20.76 -11.18 -0.10
N GLY A 88 19.87 -11.07 0.88
CA GLY A 88 20.07 -11.72 2.15
C GLY A 88 20.22 -13.19 1.81
N PHE A 89 21.37 -13.75 2.17
CA PHE A 89 21.58 -15.19 2.16
C PHE A 89 20.36 -15.79 2.87
N LYS A 90 19.48 -16.41 2.11
CA LYS A 90 18.48 -17.28 2.71
C LYS A 90 19.29 -18.41 3.31
N GLN A 91 19.42 -18.40 4.62
CA GLN A 91 19.98 -19.53 5.35
C GLN A 91 19.14 -20.74 4.93
N LEU A 92 19.74 -21.60 4.11
CA LEU A 92 19.15 -22.88 3.78
C LEU A 92 18.93 -23.58 5.12
N SER A 93 17.68 -23.94 5.40
CA SER A 93 17.36 -24.77 6.56
C SER A 93 18.32 -25.97 6.56
N ASP A 94 19.03 -26.17 7.68
CA ASP A 94 20.11 -27.15 7.87
C ASP A 94 19.72 -28.63 7.61
N ASN A 95 18.48 -28.91 7.19
CA ASN A 95 18.01 -30.27 6.92
C ASN A 95 18.26 -30.75 5.49
N SER A 96 18.69 -29.91 4.55
CA SER A 96 19.11 -30.38 3.23
C SER A 96 20.62 -30.32 3.11
N LYS A 97 21.29 -31.47 3.26
CA LYS A 97 22.70 -31.63 2.86
C LYS A 97 22.82 -31.13 1.41
N VAL A 98 23.51 -30.01 1.21
CA VAL A 98 23.73 -29.46 -0.12
C VAL A 98 24.64 -30.44 -0.87
N LYS A 99 24.04 -31.26 -1.74
CA LYS A 99 24.78 -32.15 -2.63
C LYS A 99 25.13 -31.34 -3.89
N LEU A 100 26.37 -30.90 -4.00
CA LEU A 100 26.86 -30.27 -5.22
C LEU A 100 27.42 -31.37 -6.12
N THR A 101 26.83 -31.55 -7.30
CA THR A 101 27.33 -32.49 -8.31
C THR A 101 27.98 -31.73 -9.45
N VAL A 102 29.27 -31.97 -9.68
CA VAL A 102 30.02 -31.39 -10.80
C VAL A 102 30.16 -32.46 -11.87
N ARG A 103 29.62 -32.20 -13.06
CA ARG A 103 29.68 -33.09 -14.22
C ARG A 103 30.44 -32.43 -15.35
N THR A 104 31.55 -33.03 -15.76
CA THR A 104 32.34 -32.55 -16.89
C THR A 104 31.99 -33.36 -18.13
N LEU A 105 31.37 -32.71 -19.12
CA LEU A 105 30.95 -33.30 -20.39
C LEU A 105 31.84 -32.75 -21.52
N ILE A 106 32.51 -33.64 -22.26
CA ILE A 106 33.29 -33.27 -23.46
C ILE A 106 32.70 -34.02 -24.65
N LYS A 107 32.29 -33.30 -25.70
CA LYS A 107 31.65 -33.85 -26.90
C LYS A 107 30.46 -34.78 -26.59
N GLY A 108 29.67 -34.43 -25.57
CA GLY A 108 28.51 -35.21 -25.14
C GLY A 108 28.82 -36.51 -24.37
N LYS A 109 30.10 -36.85 -24.13
CA LYS A 109 30.49 -37.95 -23.26
C LYS A 109 30.83 -37.42 -21.86
N LEU A 110 30.27 -38.06 -20.84
CA LEU A 110 30.57 -37.76 -19.43
C LEU A 110 31.97 -38.28 -19.13
N MET A 111 32.90 -37.38 -18.78
CA MET A 111 34.27 -37.74 -18.45
C MET A 111 34.45 -37.91 -16.95
N HIS A 112 33.89 -36.98 -16.17
CA HIS A 112 34.03 -36.99 -14.72
C HIS A 112 32.73 -36.54 -14.04
N GLU A 113 32.41 -37.21 -12.94
CA GLU A 113 31.33 -36.85 -12.03
C GLU A 113 31.91 -36.83 -10.61
N TYR A 114 31.81 -35.68 -9.94
CA TYR A 114 32.27 -35.50 -8.58
C TYR A 114 31.11 -35.06 -7.70
N ASP A 115 30.90 -35.79 -6.61
CA ASP A 115 29.95 -35.46 -5.56
C ASP A 115 30.70 -34.74 -4.43
N TYR A 116 30.37 -33.48 -4.19
CA TYR A 116 30.90 -32.72 -3.05
C TYR A 116 29.84 -32.62 -1.94
N TYR A 117 30.24 -33.04 -0.75
CA TYR A 117 29.48 -32.89 0.48
C TYR A 117 30.13 -31.80 1.33
N THR A 118 29.46 -30.65 1.47
CA THR A 118 29.93 -29.63 2.40
C THR A 118 29.52 -30.02 3.82
N TYR A 119 30.48 -30.43 4.64
CA TYR A 119 30.29 -30.42 6.09
C TYR A 119 30.33 -28.96 6.54
N LEU A 120 29.16 -28.38 6.81
CA LEU A 120 29.09 -27.12 7.53
C LEU A 120 29.61 -27.40 8.94
N ASN A 121 30.88 -27.10 9.19
CA ASN A 121 31.44 -27.11 10.53
C ASN A 121 30.63 -26.14 11.38
N GLN A 122 29.88 -26.69 12.34
CA GLN A 122 29.27 -25.91 13.41
C GLN A 122 30.38 -25.39 14.31
N SER A 123 30.59 -24.08 14.28
CA SER A 123 31.40 -23.31 15.25
C SER A 123 30.56 -22.14 15.74
#